data_AF-A0A423VQ14-F1
#
_entry.id   AF-A0A423VQ14-F1
#
_cell.length_a   1.000
_cell.length_b   1.000
_cell.length_c   1.000
_cell.angle_alpha   90.00
_cell.angle_beta   90.00
_cell.angle_gamma   90.00
#
_symmetry.space_group_name_H-M   'P 1'
#
loop_
_entity.id
_entity.type
_entity.pdbx_description
1 polymer ?
#
loop_
_entity_poly.entity_id
_entity_poly.type
_entity_poly.pdbx_seq_one_letter_code
_entity_poly.pdbx_strand_id
1 'polypeptide(L)'
;MATATATAIFAAATAYTTVDHRSYPFYPHPAIHGFNVPPGVYISPPDQHDASRLLGRKLRPTPRRLARRTLYLPPHGDAATHLPVYDFTSGYRQAVGDEPIGSPRFRAALGLAGKPAGDGARGAGEVSYLVDFEPPEARRSPSPPASPTARGISSSRRRRRKSSGASGPQPTAHATVRRRTLYGGAEVGLAIPPRGAAADGDVADVACTITPASTGAPIAVAASYPLRPTVSKLAGSRNPWFTFTVPGSGLPGAAGDITLQWQVHPAEHGLLRYTLVELPRRAAEGDDSGDNDDRWWEEHEKERRETSRRRERHSTSSSTSSTRSRNSSSSGSSSSSKGGADKPPFSASERKNEHLIRAIYTNVGQGFSLSQPSSEGALLLQDDLDPELEAVIVASLLGLLWRVRGEGAKPRKNSRSEGGALARKKSASVASVDEKEWAETHSSPERKGLLGKILRRMS
;
A
#
# COMPACT_ATOMS: atom_id res chain seq x y z
N MET A 1 -14.94 48.48 54.04
CA MET A 1 -15.94 47.69 53.31
C MET A 1 -15.19 46.91 52.24
N ALA A 2 -14.58 45.77 52.55
CA ALA A 2 -15.17 44.46 52.85
C ALA A 2 -15.89 43.81 51.64
N THR A 3 -15.25 42.74 51.15
CA THR A 3 -15.77 41.46 50.61
C THR A 3 -16.31 41.31 49.17
N ALA A 4 -15.71 40.29 48.52
CA ALA A 4 -16.20 39.39 47.47
C ALA A 4 -16.35 39.98 46.05
N THR A 5 -15.94 39.32 44.96
CA THR A 5 -16.07 37.89 44.65
C THR A 5 -15.01 37.45 43.62
N ALA A 6 -14.13 36.55 44.03
CA ALA A 6 -13.42 35.64 43.13
C ALA A 6 -14.28 34.38 42.96
N THR A 7 -14.08 33.66 41.85
CA THR A 7 -14.43 32.24 41.55
C THR A 7 -15.32 32.08 40.31
N ALA A 8 -14.72 31.70 39.17
CA ALA A 8 -15.24 30.70 38.20
C ALA A 8 -14.44 30.70 36.88
N ILE A 9 -13.19 30.21 36.90
CA ILE A 9 -12.49 29.72 35.70
C ILE A 9 -11.87 28.38 36.07
N PHE A 10 -12.69 27.33 36.14
CA PHE A 10 -12.22 25.94 36.20
C PHE A 10 -13.37 24.97 35.88
N ALA A 11 -13.74 24.86 34.59
CA ALA A 11 -14.58 23.77 34.08
C ALA A 11 -14.50 23.70 32.54
N ALA A 12 -13.32 23.37 32.00
CA ALA A 12 -13.15 23.07 30.59
C ALA A 12 -12.09 21.98 30.39
N ALA A 13 -12.29 20.80 31.00
CA ALA A 13 -11.49 19.61 30.72
C ALA A 13 -12.14 18.36 31.32
N THR A 14 -13.23 17.87 30.72
CA THR A 14 -13.71 16.47 30.77
C THR A 14 -15.00 16.32 29.96
N ALA A 15 -14.87 16.38 28.64
CA ALA A 15 -15.88 15.80 27.74
C ALA A 15 -15.22 14.60 27.06
N TYR A 16 -15.08 13.50 27.81
CA TYR A 16 -14.83 12.20 27.20
C TYR A 16 -16.07 11.82 26.41
N THR A 17 -15.89 11.62 25.10
CA THR A 17 -16.89 11.07 24.20
C THR A 17 -17.32 9.69 24.72
N THR A 18 -18.50 9.59 25.30
CA THR A 18 -19.18 8.30 25.45
C THR A 18 -19.59 7.86 24.04
N VAL A 19 -18.77 7.00 23.45
CA VAL A 19 -19.08 6.36 22.17
C VAL A 19 -20.28 5.43 22.40
N ASP A 20 -21.42 5.79 21.85
CA ASP A 20 -22.60 4.94 21.84
C ASP A 20 -22.37 3.77 20.87
N HIS A 21 -22.22 2.57 21.42
CA HIS A 21 -21.98 1.35 20.65
C HIS A 21 -23.25 0.81 19.96
N ARG A 22 -24.43 1.42 20.16
CA ARG A 22 -25.71 0.88 19.68
C ARG A 22 -26.12 1.33 18.27
N SER A 23 -25.38 2.24 17.63
CA SER A 23 -25.77 2.84 16.35
C SER A 23 -24.97 2.34 15.13
N TYR A 24 -24.20 1.25 15.24
CA TYR A 24 -23.52 0.64 14.10
C TYR A 24 -24.43 -0.30 13.32
N PRO A 25 -24.75 -0.04 12.03
CA PRO A 25 -25.22 -1.08 11.15
C PRO A 25 -24.11 -2.12 10.98
N PHE A 26 -24.39 -3.32 11.47
CA PHE A 26 -23.52 -4.49 11.43
C PHE A 26 -23.13 -4.84 9.99
N TYR A 27 -21.93 -4.43 9.56
CA TYR A 27 -21.31 -4.98 8.35
C TYR A 27 -20.55 -6.25 8.73
N PRO A 28 -21.01 -7.45 8.36
CA PRO A 28 -20.22 -8.66 8.51
C PRO A 28 -18.96 -8.53 7.64
N HIS A 29 -17.80 -8.49 8.27
CA HIS A 29 -16.53 -8.43 7.57
C HIS A 29 -16.33 -9.76 6.82
N PRO A 30 -16.14 -9.76 5.49
CA PRO A 30 -16.04 -11.01 4.70
C PRO A 30 -14.81 -11.88 5.02
N ALA A 31 -13.94 -11.44 5.94
CA ALA A 31 -12.75 -12.17 6.36
C ALA A 31 -13.01 -13.28 7.39
N ILE A 32 -14.24 -13.42 7.89
CA ILE A 32 -14.61 -14.43 8.90
C ILE A 32 -15.38 -15.62 8.28
N HIS A 33 -15.70 -15.60 6.97
CA HIS A 33 -16.49 -16.65 6.32
C HIS A 33 -15.77 -17.99 6.08
N GLY A 34 -14.58 -18.18 6.63
CA GLY A 34 -13.88 -19.48 6.64
C GLY A 34 -14.01 -20.26 7.95
N PHE A 35 -14.59 -19.67 9.00
CA PHE A 35 -14.77 -20.32 10.29
C PHE A 35 -16.25 -20.50 10.58
N ASN A 36 -16.71 -21.75 10.69
CA ASN A 36 -18.06 -22.11 11.18
C ASN A 36 -18.20 -21.71 12.66
N VAL A 37 -18.28 -20.41 12.93
CA VAL A 37 -18.56 -19.89 14.27
C VAL A 37 -20.08 -19.82 14.42
N PRO A 38 -20.67 -20.43 15.46
CA PRO A 38 -22.10 -20.36 15.69
C PRO A 38 -22.57 -18.90 15.83
N PRO A 39 -23.73 -18.53 15.25
CA PRO A 39 -24.32 -17.22 15.50
C PRO A 39 -24.55 -17.04 16.99
N GLY A 40 -23.92 -16.02 17.58
CA GLY A 40 -24.04 -15.68 19.01
C GLY A 40 -22.76 -15.84 19.84
N VAL A 41 -21.70 -16.46 19.32
CA VAL A 41 -20.39 -16.48 20.00
C VAL A 41 -19.58 -15.26 19.57
N TYR A 42 -19.76 -14.15 20.32
CA TYR A 42 -18.85 -13.01 20.24
C TYR A 42 -17.54 -13.40 20.92
N ILE A 43 -16.58 -13.86 20.14
CA ILE A 43 -15.18 -13.79 20.56
C ILE A 43 -14.88 -12.29 20.55
N SER A 44 -14.86 -11.64 21.73
CA SER A 44 -14.18 -10.35 21.87
C SER A 44 -12.84 -10.52 21.19
N PRO A 45 -12.57 -9.82 20.06
CA PRO A 45 -11.38 -10.11 19.27
C PRO A 45 -10.20 -10.10 20.22
N PRO A 46 -9.41 -11.19 20.32
CA PRO A 46 -8.25 -11.21 21.18
C PRO A 46 -7.47 -9.94 20.88
N ASP A 47 -7.10 -9.21 21.94
CA ASP A 47 -6.61 -7.84 21.87
C ASP A 47 -5.64 -7.74 20.69
N GLN A 48 -6.03 -7.13 19.57
CA GLN A 48 -5.35 -7.35 18.29
C GLN A 48 -3.91 -6.80 18.27
N HIS A 49 -3.57 -6.02 19.31
CA HIS A 49 -2.21 -5.68 19.70
C HIS A 49 -1.36 -6.92 19.96
N ASP A 50 -1.91 -7.95 20.60
CA ASP A 50 -1.26 -9.23 20.82
C ASP A 50 -1.06 -9.97 19.51
N ALA A 51 -2.01 -9.99 18.57
CA ALA A 51 -1.78 -10.62 17.26
C ALA A 51 -0.61 -9.99 16.48
N SER A 52 -0.48 -8.67 16.54
CA SER A 52 0.66 -7.96 15.92
C SER A 52 1.98 -8.23 16.64
N ARG A 53 1.95 -8.31 17.99
CA ARG A 53 3.10 -8.71 18.81
C ARG A 53 3.49 -10.18 18.61
N LEU A 54 2.53 -11.07 18.44
CA LEU A 54 2.71 -12.50 18.16
C LEU A 54 3.39 -12.70 16.80
N LEU A 55 3.14 -11.81 15.84
CA LEU A 55 3.86 -11.75 14.56
C LEU A 55 5.24 -11.06 14.68
N GLY A 56 5.66 -10.66 15.89
CA GLY A 56 6.94 -9.98 16.13
C GLY A 56 7.02 -8.57 15.55
N ARG A 57 5.88 -7.96 15.18
CA ARG A 57 5.87 -6.64 14.53
C ARG A 57 6.18 -5.56 15.55
N LYS A 58 7.23 -4.78 15.27
CA LYS A 58 7.59 -3.59 16.04
C LYS A 58 6.84 -2.39 15.48
N LEU A 59 5.55 -2.28 15.82
CA LEU A 59 4.73 -1.13 15.46
C LEU A 59 5.34 0.15 16.06
N ARG A 60 5.39 1.22 15.26
CA ARG A 60 5.95 2.51 15.66
C ARG A 60 4.91 3.60 15.51
N PRO A 61 4.95 4.64 16.36
CA PRO A 61 4.15 5.83 16.15
C PRO A 61 4.49 6.45 14.80
N THR A 62 3.51 7.14 14.21
CA THR A 62 3.73 7.96 13.01
C THR A 62 4.84 8.99 13.29
N PRO A 63 5.90 9.08 12.47
CA PRO A 63 6.88 10.15 12.61
C PRO A 63 6.18 11.51 12.51
N ARG A 64 6.30 12.34 13.55
CA ARG A 64 5.51 13.59 13.68
C ARG A 64 5.63 14.53 12.49
N ARG A 65 6.79 14.55 11.82
CA ARG A 65 7.07 15.37 10.64
C ARG A 65 6.38 14.91 9.34
N LEU A 66 5.73 13.75 9.36
CA LEU A 66 4.98 13.20 8.22
C LEU A 66 3.46 13.38 8.38
N ALA A 67 3.01 13.77 9.58
CA ALA A 67 1.60 13.85 9.92
C ALA A 67 1.00 15.26 9.72
N ARG A 68 1.74 16.22 9.16
CA ARG A 68 1.17 17.55 8.84
C ARG A 68 0.71 17.72 7.41
N ARG A 69 1.06 16.81 6.51
CA ARG A 69 0.46 16.76 5.20
C ARG A 69 0.06 15.33 4.89
N THR A 70 -1.24 15.10 4.76
CA THR A 70 -1.79 13.79 4.41
C THR A 70 -2.69 13.92 3.21
N LEU A 71 -2.38 13.19 2.15
CA LEU A 71 -3.17 13.12 0.95
C LEU A 71 -4.00 11.83 0.96
N TYR A 72 -5.26 11.92 0.59
CA TYR A 72 -6.12 10.76 0.40
C TYR A 72 -6.26 10.46 -1.10
N LEU A 73 -5.94 9.22 -1.45
CA LEU A 73 -6.09 8.68 -2.80
C LEU A 73 -7.37 7.83 -2.80
N PRO A 74 -8.44 8.27 -3.49
CA PRO A 74 -9.69 7.51 -3.55
C PRO A 74 -9.49 6.18 -4.31
N PRO A 75 -10.49 5.28 -4.24
CA PRO A 75 -10.47 4.03 -4.98
C PRO A 75 -10.22 4.28 -6.47
N HIS A 76 -9.13 3.73 -6.99
CA HIS A 76 -8.77 3.85 -8.40
C HIS A 76 -8.20 2.53 -8.91
N GLY A 77 -8.42 2.25 -10.20
CA GLY A 77 -7.92 1.07 -10.89
C GLY A 77 -7.35 1.43 -12.25
N ASP A 78 -7.16 0.43 -13.10
CA ASP A 78 -6.57 0.63 -14.43
C ASP A 78 -7.53 1.33 -15.42
N ALA A 79 -8.81 1.47 -15.05
CA ALA A 79 -9.84 2.14 -15.86
C ALA A 79 -10.06 3.61 -15.47
N ALA A 80 -9.33 4.13 -14.48
CA ALA A 80 -9.50 5.52 -14.06
C ALA A 80 -8.95 6.47 -15.14
N THR A 81 -9.79 7.40 -15.60
CA THR A 81 -9.39 8.48 -16.52
C THR A 81 -9.06 9.76 -15.78
N HIS A 82 -9.75 10.02 -14.66
CA HIS A 82 -9.50 11.16 -13.79
C HIS A 82 -9.43 10.68 -12.34
N LEU A 83 -8.43 11.14 -11.61
CA LEU A 83 -8.20 10.79 -10.21
C LEU A 83 -7.92 12.05 -9.40
N PRO A 84 -8.93 12.59 -8.69
CA PRO A 84 -8.69 13.66 -7.73
C PRO A 84 -8.00 13.10 -6.49
N VAL A 85 -6.94 13.76 -6.04
CA VAL A 85 -6.25 13.48 -4.78
C VAL A 85 -6.55 14.61 -3.81
N TYR A 86 -7.04 14.26 -2.63
CA TYR A 86 -7.57 15.23 -1.68
C TYR A 86 -6.57 15.51 -0.55
N ASP A 87 -6.51 16.75 -0.07
CA ASP A 87 -5.93 17.02 1.24
C ASP A 87 -6.86 16.43 2.32
N PHE A 88 -6.31 15.50 3.09
CA PHE A 88 -6.99 14.78 4.14
C PHE A 88 -6.30 14.96 5.49
N THR A 89 -5.51 16.02 5.64
CA THR A 89 -4.70 16.26 6.85
C THR A 89 -5.54 16.37 8.12
N SER A 90 -6.62 17.15 8.09
CA SER A 90 -7.50 17.36 9.25
C SER A 90 -8.26 16.08 9.62
N GLY A 91 -8.88 15.43 8.63
CA GLY A 91 -9.62 14.19 8.80
C GLY A 91 -8.73 13.05 9.29
N TYR A 92 -7.50 12.95 8.77
CA TYR A 92 -6.51 11.99 9.22
C TYR A 92 -6.15 12.19 10.70
N ARG A 93 -5.80 13.42 11.10
CA ARG A 93 -5.44 13.73 12.49
C ARG A 93 -6.58 13.47 13.46
N GLN A 94 -7.81 13.81 13.07
CA GLN A 94 -8.99 13.59 13.90
C GLN A 94 -9.29 12.10 14.06
N ALA A 95 -9.22 11.33 12.98
CA ALA A 95 -9.59 9.92 13.01
C ALA A 95 -8.50 9.03 13.60
N VAL A 96 -7.25 9.23 13.19
CA VAL A 96 -6.11 8.35 13.53
C VAL A 96 -5.39 8.79 14.80
N GLY A 97 -5.26 10.10 15.04
CA GLY A 97 -4.52 10.63 16.19
C GLY A 97 -3.08 10.11 16.27
N ASP A 98 -2.69 9.62 17.45
CA ASP A 98 -1.35 9.07 17.74
C ASP A 98 -1.25 7.55 17.52
N GLU A 99 -2.24 6.92 16.87
CA GLU A 99 -2.23 5.48 16.65
C GLU A 99 -1.00 5.02 15.83
N PRO A 100 -0.27 3.97 16.27
CA PRO A 100 0.91 3.47 15.55
C PRO A 100 0.58 3.01 14.14
N ILE A 101 1.35 3.46 13.13
CA ILE A 101 1.12 3.09 11.74
C ILE A 101 1.19 1.57 11.56
N GLY A 102 0.16 1.03 10.91
CA GLY A 102 0.05 -0.40 10.63
C GLY A 102 -0.56 -1.21 11.77
N SER A 103 -0.89 -0.57 12.91
CA SER A 103 -1.71 -1.22 13.94
C SER A 103 -3.12 -1.51 13.39
N PRO A 104 -3.81 -2.54 13.92
CA PRO A 104 -5.20 -2.78 13.56
C PRO A 104 -6.12 -1.60 13.88
N ARG A 105 -5.86 -0.89 14.99
CA ARG A 105 -6.57 0.34 15.38
C ARG A 105 -6.35 1.46 14.39
N PHE A 106 -5.11 1.67 13.95
CA PHE A 106 -4.78 2.63 12.89
C PHE A 106 -5.58 2.34 11.62
N ARG A 107 -5.64 1.08 11.18
CA ARG A 107 -6.38 0.69 9.97
C ARG A 107 -7.88 0.88 10.13
N ALA A 108 -8.43 0.49 11.27
CA ALA A 108 -9.85 0.67 11.59
C ALA A 108 -10.22 2.15 11.62
N ALA A 109 -9.43 2.96 12.34
CA ALA A 109 -9.61 4.40 12.44
C ALA A 109 -9.55 5.08 11.06
N LEU A 110 -8.54 4.75 10.25
CA LEU A 110 -8.38 5.30 8.92
C LEU A 110 -9.50 4.85 7.95
N GLY A 111 -9.97 3.62 8.07
CA GLY A 111 -11.07 3.08 7.27
C GLY A 111 -12.44 3.67 7.63
N LEU A 112 -12.65 4.03 8.90
CA LEU A 112 -13.86 4.67 9.41
C LEU A 112 -13.85 6.20 9.31
N ALA A 113 -12.69 6.79 9.02
CA ALA A 113 -12.57 8.22 8.86
C ALA A 113 -13.49 8.71 7.72
N GLY A 114 -14.13 9.87 7.89
CA GLY A 114 -14.98 10.47 6.88
C GLY A 114 -14.18 10.79 5.62
N LYS A 115 -14.24 9.91 4.62
CA LYS A 115 -13.47 10.03 3.38
C LYS A 115 -13.96 11.25 2.58
N PRO A 116 -13.05 12.07 2.04
CA PRO A 116 -13.44 13.20 1.23
C PRO A 116 -14.13 12.71 -0.04
N ALA A 117 -15.32 13.23 -0.30
CA ALA A 117 -16.08 12.99 -1.52
C ALA A 117 -15.98 14.24 -2.41
N GLY A 118 -15.78 14.04 -3.71
CA GLY A 118 -15.67 15.14 -4.68
C GLY A 118 -16.98 15.85 -5.00
N ASP A 119 -18.03 15.63 -4.21
CA ASP A 119 -19.36 16.22 -4.40
C ASP A 119 -19.46 17.66 -3.88
N GLY A 120 -18.39 18.18 -3.26
CA GLY A 120 -18.35 19.52 -2.69
C GLY A 120 -19.25 19.69 -1.46
N ALA A 121 -19.80 18.61 -0.92
CA ALA A 121 -20.58 18.67 0.32
C ALA A 121 -19.66 19.06 1.49
N ARG A 122 -20.20 19.85 2.44
CA ARG A 122 -19.47 20.39 3.60
C ARG A 122 -18.57 19.33 4.25
N GLY A 123 -17.26 19.59 4.23
CA GLY A 123 -16.24 18.69 4.79
C GLY A 123 -15.47 17.88 3.74
N ALA A 124 -15.82 18.01 2.45
CA ALA A 124 -15.02 17.52 1.34
C ALA A 124 -13.63 18.15 1.38
N GLY A 125 -12.60 17.31 1.57
CA GLY A 125 -11.21 17.73 1.51
C GLY A 125 -10.92 18.49 0.22
N GLU A 126 -10.05 19.49 0.28
CA GLU A 126 -9.65 20.25 -0.90
C GLU A 126 -8.92 19.34 -1.89
N VAL A 127 -9.27 19.40 -3.18
CA VAL A 127 -8.54 18.66 -4.21
C VAL A 127 -7.14 19.26 -4.36
N SER A 128 -6.13 18.60 -3.80
CA SER A 128 -4.73 19.00 -3.88
C SER A 128 -4.10 18.66 -5.23
N TYR A 129 -4.48 17.52 -5.83
CA TYR A 129 -4.00 17.14 -7.15
C TYR A 129 -5.14 16.65 -8.04
N LEU A 130 -5.03 16.95 -9.32
CA LEU A 130 -5.81 16.32 -10.37
C LEU A 130 -4.87 15.47 -11.21
N VAL A 131 -5.20 14.19 -11.35
CA VAL A 131 -4.45 13.26 -12.19
C VAL A 131 -5.33 12.86 -13.36
N ASP A 132 -4.88 13.20 -14.56
CA ASP A 132 -5.59 12.91 -15.80
C ASP A 132 -4.82 11.81 -16.54
N PHE A 133 -5.43 10.64 -16.70
CA PHE A 133 -4.91 9.53 -17.48
C PHE A 133 -5.39 9.66 -18.93
N GLU A 134 -4.46 9.53 -19.87
CA GLU A 134 -4.81 9.53 -21.28
C GLU A 134 -5.71 8.32 -21.59
N PRO A 135 -6.88 8.53 -22.24
CA PRO A 135 -7.78 7.45 -22.60
C PRO A 135 -7.08 6.40 -23.45
N PRO A 136 -7.41 5.10 -23.28
CA PRO A 136 -6.80 4.04 -24.07
C PRO A 136 -7.04 4.19 -25.58
N GLU A 137 -8.06 4.94 -26.00
CA GLU A 137 -8.37 5.24 -27.40
C GLU A 137 -7.38 6.24 -28.02
N ALA A 138 -6.98 7.28 -27.29
CA ALA A 138 -6.04 8.30 -27.79
C ALA A 138 -4.64 7.72 -28.05
N ARG A 139 -4.28 6.66 -27.32
CA ARG A 139 -3.04 5.87 -27.48
C ARG A 139 -2.96 5.08 -28.79
N ARG A 140 -4.08 4.93 -29.50
CA ARG A 140 -4.16 4.22 -30.78
C ARG A 140 -4.02 5.15 -31.99
N SER A 141 -3.62 6.39 -31.78
CA SER A 141 -3.36 7.32 -32.88
C SER A 141 -2.45 6.64 -33.92
N PRO A 142 -2.86 6.68 -35.20
CA PRO A 142 -2.26 5.87 -36.24
C PRO A 142 -0.79 6.24 -36.37
N SER A 143 0.07 5.23 -36.31
CA SER A 143 1.48 5.34 -36.71
C SER A 143 1.58 6.18 -37.99
N PRO A 144 2.61 7.04 -38.13
CA PRO A 144 2.83 7.82 -39.34
C PRO A 144 2.73 6.88 -40.55
N PRO A 145 2.06 7.30 -41.65
CA PRO A 145 1.73 6.44 -42.77
C PRO A 145 3.00 5.74 -43.24
N ALA A 146 3.04 4.42 -43.04
CA ALA A 146 4.14 3.60 -43.50
C ALA A 146 4.33 3.85 -44.99
N SER A 147 5.52 4.32 -45.36
CA SER A 147 5.90 4.59 -46.74
C SER A 147 5.56 3.38 -47.62
N PRO A 148 4.86 3.55 -48.75
CA PRO A 148 4.38 2.45 -49.56
C PRO A 148 5.55 1.80 -50.31
N THR A 149 6.18 0.78 -49.73
CA THR A 149 7.16 -0.06 -50.44
C THR A 149 6.49 -1.31 -51.02
N ALA A 150 6.41 -1.28 -52.36
CA ALA A 150 6.48 -2.38 -53.31
C ALA A 150 5.58 -3.61 -53.12
N ARG A 151 4.56 -3.66 -54.00
CA ARG A 151 3.78 -4.83 -54.40
C ARG A 151 4.68 -6.02 -54.78
N GLY A 152 4.54 -7.14 -54.05
CA GLY A 152 5.00 -8.46 -54.46
C GLY A 152 3.90 -9.49 -54.24
N ILE A 153 3.29 -9.94 -55.34
CA ILE A 153 2.19 -10.91 -55.37
C ILE A 153 2.75 -12.31 -55.08
N SER A 154 2.30 -12.97 -54.00
CA SER A 154 2.45 -14.42 -53.85
C SER A 154 1.32 -15.01 -53.01
N SER A 155 0.43 -15.71 -53.70
CA SER A 155 -0.72 -16.42 -53.16
C SER A 155 -0.31 -17.77 -52.58
N SER A 156 -0.31 -17.93 -51.26
CA SER A 156 -0.26 -19.25 -50.62
C SER A 156 -1.36 -19.42 -49.57
N ARG A 157 -2.23 -20.40 -49.85
CA ARG A 157 -3.38 -20.87 -49.06
C ARG A 157 -2.88 -21.42 -47.71
N ARG A 158 -3.03 -20.68 -46.61
CA ARG A 158 -2.60 -21.14 -45.28
C ARG A 158 -3.78 -21.40 -44.34
N ARG A 159 -3.86 -22.64 -43.87
CA ARG A 159 -4.82 -23.19 -42.90
C ARG A 159 -5.02 -22.25 -41.71
N ARG A 160 -6.27 -21.82 -41.52
CA ARG A 160 -6.77 -20.97 -40.43
C ARG A 160 -6.75 -21.75 -39.10
N ARG A 161 -5.58 -21.85 -38.47
CA ARG A 161 -5.47 -22.21 -37.05
C ARG A 161 -6.13 -21.09 -36.25
N LYS A 162 -7.19 -21.40 -35.48
CA LYS A 162 -7.72 -20.54 -34.42
C LYS A 162 -6.60 -20.37 -33.37
N SER A 163 -5.71 -19.41 -33.57
CA SER A 163 -4.83 -18.93 -32.52
C SER A 163 -5.70 -18.27 -31.47
N SER A 164 -5.84 -18.94 -30.32
CA SER A 164 -6.38 -18.36 -29.09
C SER A 164 -5.78 -16.98 -28.88
N GLY A 165 -6.63 -15.98 -28.71
CA GLY A 165 -6.32 -14.54 -28.77
C GLY A 165 -5.03 -14.18 -28.06
N ALA A 166 -3.97 -14.01 -28.84
CA ALA A 166 -2.80 -13.27 -28.39
C ALA A 166 -3.28 -11.83 -28.19
N SER A 167 -3.46 -11.44 -26.93
CA SER A 167 -3.63 -10.04 -26.56
C SER A 167 -2.44 -9.30 -27.15
N GLY A 168 -2.68 -8.40 -28.10
CA GLY A 168 -1.63 -7.57 -28.68
C GLY A 168 -0.86 -6.81 -27.59
N PRO A 169 0.34 -6.30 -27.91
CA PRO A 169 1.10 -5.47 -26.99
C PRO A 169 0.19 -4.35 -26.47
N GLN A 170 0.07 -4.26 -25.15
CA GLN A 170 -0.68 -3.18 -24.52
C GLN A 170 0.03 -1.85 -24.82
N PRO A 171 -0.69 -0.74 -25.00
CA PRO A 171 -0.07 0.56 -25.15
C PRO A 171 0.49 1.07 -23.81
N THR A 172 1.55 1.87 -23.87
CA THR A 172 2.06 2.66 -22.74
C THR A 172 0.94 3.55 -22.18
N ALA A 173 0.82 3.64 -20.85
CA ALA A 173 -0.13 4.54 -20.21
C ALA A 173 0.50 5.88 -19.90
N HIS A 174 -0.11 6.96 -20.34
CA HIS A 174 0.30 8.32 -20.01
C HIS A 174 -0.68 8.92 -19.02
N ALA A 175 -0.17 9.74 -18.11
CA ALA A 175 -0.95 10.54 -17.19
C ALA A 175 -0.24 11.86 -16.90
N THR A 176 -1.01 12.86 -16.52
CA THR A 176 -0.49 14.15 -16.06
C THR A 176 -0.95 14.37 -14.62
N VAL A 177 0.00 14.59 -13.72
CA VAL A 177 -0.23 14.90 -12.32
C VAL A 177 -0.10 16.41 -12.14
N ARG A 178 -1.21 17.08 -11.79
CA ARG A 178 -1.25 18.55 -11.67
C ARG A 178 -1.62 18.93 -10.25
N ARG A 179 -0.74 19.68 -9.58
CA ARG A 179 -1.05 20.26 -8.27
C ARG A 179 -2.02 21.42 -8.45
N ARG A 180 -3.12 21.45 -7.69
CA ARG A 180 -4.01 22.60 -7.62
C ARG A 180 -3.52 23.51 -6.50
N THR A 181 -2.96 24.65 -6.89
CA THR A 181 -2.64 25.76 -5.99
C THR A 181 -3.15 27.05 -6.64
N LEU A 182 -3.44 28.06 -5.82
CA LEU A 182 -3.92 29.36 -6.31
C LEU A 182 -2.85 30.11 -7.13
N TYR A 183 -1.57 29.83 -6.90
CA TYR A 183 -0.44 30.49 -7.56
C TYR A 183 0.61 29.45 -7.93
N GLY A 184 0.77 29.14 -9.22
CA GLY A 184 1.81 28.26 -9.75
C GLY A 184 1.66 26.80 -9.31
N GLY A 185 0.93 26.00 -10.09
CA GLY A 185 0.85 24.55 -9.87
C GLY A 185 2.08 23.83 -10.39
N ALA A 186 2.55 22.81 -9.67
CA ALA A 186 3.50 21.86 -10.21
C ALA A 186 2.79 20.88 -11.15
N GLU A 187 3.37 20.64 -12.32
CA GLU A 187 2.85 19.70 -13.31
C GLU A 187 3.93 18.67 -13.64
N VAL A 188 3.54 17.40 -13.62
CA VAL A 188 4.45 16.27 -13.83
C VAL A 188 3.81 15.26 -14.77
N GLY A 189 4.47 14.95 -15.87
CA GLY A 189 4.07 13.85 -16.76
C GLY A 189 4.46 12.50 -16.17
N LEU A 190 3.63 11.48 -16.37
CA LEU A 190 3.84 10.11 -15.95
C LEU A 190 3.62 9.17 -17.14
N ALA A 191 4.61 8.37 -17.48
CA ALA A 191 4.52 7.33 -18.50
C ALA A 191 4.76 5.96 -17.87
N ILE A 192 3.82 5.03 -18.02
CA ILE A 192 3.84 3.70 -17.43
C ILE A 192 3.93 2.68 -18.58
N PRO A 193 5.05 1.94 -18.72
CA PRO A 193 5.23 0.97 -19.77
C PRO A 193 4.20 -0.17 -19.67
N PRO A 194 3.87 -0.81 -20.79
CA PRO A 194 2.90 -1.89 -20.81
C PRO A 194 3.37 -3.11 -20.02
N ARG A 195 2.39 -3.80 -19.42
CA ARG A 195 2.65 -5.00 -18.63
C ARG A 195 3.26 -6.10 -19.51
N GLY A 196 4.34 -6.70 -19.03
CA GLY A 196 4.98 -7.83 -19.72
C GLY A 196 5.94 -7.43 -20.83
N ALA A 197 6.16 -6.14 -21.09
CA ALA A 197 7.33 -5.66 -21.83
C ALA A 197 8.60 -5.76 -20.97
N ALA A 198 8.83 -6.92 -20.35
CA ALA A 198 10.14 -7.23 -19.83
C ALA A 198 11.08 -7.15 -21.03
N ALA A 199 11.97 -6.16 -21.02
CA ALA A 199 13.00 -6.05 -22.04
C ALA A 199 13.75 -7.38 -22.07
N ASP A 200 13.94 -7.93 -23.27
CA ASP A 200 14.60 -9.22 -23.49
C ASP A 200 16.12 -9.11 -23.28
N GLY A 201 16.55 -8.31 -22.30
CA GLY A 201 17.93 -7.93 -22.03
C GLY A 201 18.09 -7.18 -20.71
N ASP A 202 19.35 -7.06 -20.28
CA ASP A 202 19.86 -6.57 -18.98
C ASP A 202 19.48 -5.12 -18.58
N VAL A 203 18.47 -4.54 -19.22
CA VAL A 203 17.97 -3.21 -18.91
C VAL A 203 17.12 -3.29 -17.65
N ALA A 204 17.47 -2.48 -16.65
CA ALA A 204 16.74 -2.38 -15.38
C ALA A 204 15.22 -2.32 -15.60
N ASP A 205 14.45 -3.03 -14.77
CA ASP A 205 12.99 -3.13 -14.87
C ASP A 205 12.33 -1.77 -14.55
N VAL A 206 12.29 -0.88 -15.54
CA VAL A 206 11.69 0.46 -15.40
C VAL A 206 10.18 0.32 -15.18
N ALA A 207 9.71 0.71 -14.00
CA ALA A 207 8.32 0.65 -13.62
C ALA A 207 7.50 1.80 -14.20
N CYS A 208 8.08 3.00 -14.28
CA CYS A 208 7.51 4.18 -14.94
C CYS A 208 8.59 5.23 -15.20
N THR A 209 8.26 6.22 -16.03
CA THR A 209 9.07 7.41 -16.29
C THR A 209 8.28 8.63 -15.87
N ILE A 210 8.89 9.52 -15.11
CA ILE A 210 8.30 10.75 -14.60
C ILE A 210 8.99 11.92 -15.31
N THR A 211 8.24 12.90 -15.81
CA THR A 211 8.81 14.06 -16.52
C THR A 211 8.29 15.34 -15.86
N PRO A 212 9.05 15.94 -14.93
CA PRO A 212 8.68 17.20 -14.31
C PRO A 212 8.62 18.31 -15.36
N ALA A 213 7.59 19.17 -15.32
CA ALA A 213 7.42 20.21 -16.33
C ALA A 213 8.50 21.30 -16.24
N SER A 214 9.09 21.54 -15.07
CA SER A 214 10.12 22.58 -14.92
C SER A 214 11.43 22.21 -15.62
N THR A 215 11.81 20.93 -15.55
CA THR A 215 13.08 20.43 -16.09
C THR A 215 12.92 19.79 -17.46
N GLY A 216 11.77 19.20 -17.76
CA GLY A 216 11.54 18.37 -18.95
C GLY A 216 12.39 17.09 -18.99
N ALA A 217 13.21 16.83 -17.96
CA ALA A 217 14.14 15.72 -17.93
C ALA A 217 13.42 14.45 -17.44
N PRO A 218 13.50 13.32 -18.18
CA PRO A 218 12.85 12.10 -17.77
C PRO A 218 13.58 11.45 -16.57
N ILE A 219 12.81 11.15 -15.53
CA ILE A 219 13.24 10.43 -14.33
C ILE A 219 12.73 8.99 -14.43
N ALA A 220 13.65 8.04 -14.62
CA ALA A 220 13.32 6.62 -14.64
C ALA A 220 13.12 6.09 -13.21
N VAL A 221 11.99 5.42 -12.98
CA VAL A 221 11.72 4.71 -11.72
C VAL A 221 11.99 3.23 -11.93
N ALA A 222 13.12 2.76 -11.41
CA ALA A 222 13.56 1.36 -11.56
C ALA A 222 13.03 0.49 -10.42
N ALA A 223 12.48 -0.68 -10.76
CA ALA A 223 12.08 -1.69 -9.78
C ALA A 223 13.23 -2.67 -9.48
N SER A 224 13.37 -3.04 -8.21
CA SER A 224 14.26 -4.09 -7.74
C SER A 224 13.53 -5.02 -6.76
N TYR A 225 14.06 -6.22 -6.50
CA TYR A 225 13.40 -7.22 -5.67
C TYR A 225 14.36 -7.76 -4.59
N PRO A 226 14.81 -6.92 -3.64
CA PRO A 226 15.79 -7.33 -2.64
C PRO A 226 15.20 -8.26 -1.57
N LEU A 227 13.88 -8.26 -1.42
CA LEU A 227 13.19 -9.11 -0.46
C LEU A 227 12.73 -10.41 -1.12
N ARG A 228 12.76 -11.50 -0.34
CA ARG A 228 12.15 -12.76 -0.76
C ARG A 228 10.64 -12.55 -0.99
N PRO A 229 10.07 -13.19 -2.03
CA PRO A 229 8.63 -13.16 -2.24
C PRO A 229 7.89 -13.67 -1.00
N THR A 230 6.85 -12.95 -0.57
CA THR A 230 5.96 -13.42 0.49
C THR A 230 4.98 -14.41 -0.10
N VAL A 231 5.01 -15.66 0.38
CA VAL A 231 4.07 -16.70 -0.03
C VAL A 231 2.96 -16.80 1.01
N SER A 232 1.72 -16.54 0.56
CA SER A 232 0.49 -16.75 1.34
C SER A 232 -0.35 -17.85 0.70
N LYS A 233 -1.28 -18.44 1.46
CA LYS A 233 -2.27 -19.38 0.92
C LYS A 233 -3.08 -18.78 -0.24
N LEU A 234 -3.26 -17.46 -0.23
CA LEU A 234 -4.07 -16.73 -1.21
C LEU A 234 -3.27 -16.31 -2.45
N ALA A 235 -2.02 -15.87 -2.28
CA ALA A 235 -1.18 -15.38 -3.37
C ALA A 235 0.30 -15.26 -2.95
N GLY A 236 1.20 -15.25 -3.94
CA GLY A 236 2.57 -14.78 -3.77
C GLY A 236 2.69 -13.29 -4.09
N SER A 237 3.45 -12.53 -3.30
CA SER A 237 3.81 -11.13 -3.55
C SER A 237 5.32 -11.02 -3.72
N ARG A 238 5.81 -10.31 -4.76
CA ARG A 238 7.25 -10.16 -5.03
C ARG A 238 7.92 -9.02 -4.26
N ASN A 239 7.14 -8.17 -3.58
CA ASN A 239 7.63 -7.10 -2.71
C ASN A 239 8.69 -6.18 -3.38
N PRO A 240 8.39 -5.56 -4.53
CA PRO A 240 9.35 -4.71 -5.24
C PRO A 240 9.72 -3.44 -4.46
N TRP A 241 10.95 -2.99 -4.62
CA TRP A 241 11.41 -1.65 -4.24
C TRP A 241 11.54 -0.80 -5.49
N PHE A 242 11.30 0.50 -5.39
CA PHE A 242 11.33 1.41 -6.55
C PHE A 242 12.28 2.55 -6.28
N THR A 243 13.31 2.71 -7.10
CA THR A 243 14.38 3.70 -6.93
C THR A 243 14.37 4.69 -8.08
N PHE A 244 14.55 5.96 -7.77
CA PHE A 244 14.65 7.03 -8.76
C PHE A 244 15.48 8.19 -8.23
N THR A 245 16.04 8.99 -9.14
CA THR A 245 16.89 10.13 -8.81
C THR A 245 16.27 11.39 -9.39
N VAL A 246 16.02 12.38 -8.54
CA VAL A 246 15.45 13.67 -8.94
C VAL A 246 16.59 14.67 -9.13
N PRO A 247 16.79 15.18 -10.36
CA PRO A 247 17.89 16.10 -10.63
C PRO A 247 17.64 17.46 -9.97
N GLY A 248 18.66 18.01 -9.33
CA GLY A 248 18.71 19.41 -8.89
C GLY A 248 17.47 19.89 -8.11
N SER A 249 16.97 19.11 -7.15
CA SER A 249 15.66 19.29 -6.50
C SER A 249 15.46 20.60 -5.71
N GLY A 250 16.40 21.55 -5.79
CA GLY A 250 16.26 22.90 -5.24
C GLY A 250 16.03 22.97 -3.72
N LEU A 251 16.06 21.82 -3.03
CA LEU A 251 15.82 21.77 -1.60
C LEU A 251 16.88 22.64 -0.90
N PRO A 252 16.47 23.55 0.01
CA PRO A 252 17.39 24.41 0.72
C PRO A 252 18.50 23.59 1.40
N GLY A 253 19.74 23.72 0.91
CA GLY A 253 20.92 23.01 1.44
C GLY A 253 21.30 21.71 0.72
N ALA A 254 20.51 21.21 -0.24
CA ALA A 254 20.87 20.05 -1.06
C ALA A 254 21.41 20.51 -2.43
N ALA A 255 22.70 20.83 -2.49
CA ALA A 255 23.39 21.06 -3.75
C ALA A 255 23.63 19.71 -4.47
N GLY A 256 22.59 19.19 -5.12
CA GLY A 256 22.72 18.02 -5.98
C GLY A 256 21.45 17.19 -6.16
N ASP A 257 21.62 16.09 -6.87
CA ASP A 257 20.55 15.13 -7.14
C ASP A 257 20.21 14.35 -5.87
N ILE A 258 18.91 14.17 -5.63
CA ILE A 258 18.42 13.35 -4.51
C ILE A 258 17.99 12.00 -5.04
N THR A 259 18.42 10.92 -4.38
CA THR A 259 17.98 9.56 -4.74
C THR A 259 16.94 9.10 -3.72
N LEU A 260 15.77 8.72 -4.22
CA LEU A 260 14.63 8.30 -3.42
C LEU A 260 14.29 6.84 -3.72
N GLN A 261 13.84 6.12 -2.70
CA GLN A 261 13.46 4.73 -2.82
C GLN A 261 12.18 4.39 -2.04
N TRP A 262 11.16 3.91 -2.75
CA TRP A 262 10.01 3.27 -2.13
C TRP A 262 10.38 1.86 -1.68
N GLN A 263 10.26 1.60 -0.39
CA GLN A 263 10.54 0.32 0.23
C GLN A 263 9.28 -0.27 0.87
N VAL A 264 9.09 -1.57 0.71
CA VAL A 264 8.11 -2.36 1.46
C VAL A 264 8.84 -3.26 2.45
N HIS A 265 8.29 -3.40 3.66
CA HIS A 265 8.84 -4.22 4.74
C HIS A 265 7.73 -5.09 5.33
N PRO A 266 7.40 -6.24 4.71
CA PRO A 266 6.22 -7.03 5.09
C PRO A 266 6.23 -7.54 6.54
N ALA A 267 7.41 -7.87 7.07
CA ALA A 267 7.55 -8.40 8.42
C ALA A 267 7.38 -7.27 9.46
N GLU A 268 7.95 -6.09 9.20
CA GLU A 268 8.01 -4.99 10.15
C GLU A 268 6.81 -4.05 10.05
N HIS A 269 6.42 -3.69 8.83
CA HIS A 269 5.40 -2.68 8.52
C HIS A 269 4.10 -3.27 7.97
N GLY A 270 4.14 -4.52 7.50
CA GLY A 270 3.02 -5.19 6.83
C GLY A 270 3.03 -5.00 5.30
N LEU A 271 2.23 -5.82 4.61
CA LEU A 271 2.18 -5.90 3.14
C LEU A 271 1.54 -4.69 2.43
N LEU A 272 0.83 -3.84 3.17
CA LEU A 272 0.01 -2.76 2.62
C LEU A 272 0.64 -1.37 2.78
N ARG A 273 1.92 -1.33 3.15
CA ARG A 273 2.63 -0.09 3.45
C ARG A 273 3.92 0.00 2.62
N TYR A 274 4.06 1.14 1.94
CA TYR A 274 5.29 1.56 1.31
C TYR A 274 5.84 2.80 2.04
N THR A 275 7.15 2.83 2.25
CA THR A 275 7.85 3.95 2.87
C THR A 275 8.87 4.49 1.89
N LEU A 276 8.79 5.78 1.57
CA LEU A 276 9.78 6.47 0.74
C LEU A 276 10.94 6.94 1.60
N VAL A 277 12.14 6.48 1.26
CA VAL A 277 13.39 6.80 1.96
C VAL A 277 14.31 7.56 1.02
N GLU A 278 14.94 8.62 1.52
CA GLU A 278 16.06 9.26 0.84
C GLU A 278 17.34 8.46 1.07
N LEU A 279 17.98 8.06 -0.02
CA LEU A 279 19.27 7.39 0.02
C LEU A 279 20.36 8.46 0.08
N PRO A 280 21.32 8.35 1.02
CA PRO A 280 22.46 9.24 1.04
C PRO A 280 23.14 9.24 -0.31
N ARG A 281 23.56 10.43 -0.74
CA ARG A 281 24.36 10.57 -1.94
C ARG A 281 25.57 9.67 -1.76
N ARG A 282 25.73 8.69 -2.65
CA ARG A 282 26.97 7.95 -2.77
C ARG A 282 27.99 9.01 -3.17
N ALA A 283 28.80 9.47 -2.22
CA ALA A 283 29.90 10.37 -2.52
C ALA A 283 30.59 9.75 -3.74
N ALA A 284 30.60 10.48 -4.86
CA ALA A 284 31.16 9.97 -6.09
C ALA A 284 32.52 9.39 -5.73
N GLU A 285 32.75 8.11 -6.03
CA GLU A 285 33.84 7.26 -5.52
C GLU A 285 35.24 7.72 -5.99
N GLY A 286 35.55 9.03 -5.92
CA GLY A 286 36.71 9.67 -6.52
C GLY A 286 37.45 10.66 -5.61
N ASP A 287 37.04 10.86 -4.36
CA ASP A 287 37.88 11.54 -3.36
C ASP A 287 38.29 10.52 -2.29
N ASP A 288 39.52 10.02 -2.43
CA ASP A 288 40.22 9.06 -1.57
C ASP A 288 40.61 9.69 -0.22
N SER A 289 39.64 10.32 0.46
CA SER A 289 39.78 10.86 1.81
C SER A 289 38.77 10.16 2.73
N GLY A 290 38.94 8.85 2.89
CA GLY A 290 38.01 7.94 3.57
C GLY A 290 37.92 8.09 5.09
N ASP A 291 37.76 9.30 5.64
CA ASP A 291 37.84 9.50 7.09
C ASP A 291 36.80 10.46 7.72
N ASN A 292 35.75 10.92 7.01
CA ASN A 292 34.91 12.02 7.56
C ASN A 292 33.38 11.87 7.54
N ASP A 293 32.77 10.95 6.77
CA ASP A 293 31.31 10.97 6.62
C ASP A 293 30.53 10.24 7.75
N ASP A 294 31.18 9.31 8.45
CA ASP A 294 30.60 8.70 9.67
C ASP A 294 30.55 9.69 10.85
N ARG A 295 31.30 10.79 10.78
CA ARG A 295 31.46 11.75 11.88
C ARG A 295 30.22 12.61 12.12
N TRP A 296 29.45 12.91 11.06
CA TRP A 296 28.27 13.77 11.17
C TRP A 296 27.13 13.12 11.98
N TRP A 297 26.94 11.80 11.83
CA TRP A 297 25.93 11.07 12.60
C TRP A 297 26.32 10.87 14.07
N GLU A 298 27.60 10.64 14.33
CA GLU A 298 28.11 10.56 15.71
C GLU A 298 27.93 11.88 16.47
N GLU A 299 28.11 13.02 15.79
CA GLU A 299 27.95 14.34 16.39
C GLU A 299 26.48 14.63 16.77
N HIS A 300 25.54 14.33 15.87
CA HIS A 300 24.11 14.50 16.14
C HIS A 300 23.59 13.53 17.23
N GLU A 301 24.13 12.31 17.30
CA GLU A 301 23.79 11.35 18.36
C GLU A 301 24.41 11.76 19.70
N LYS A 302 25.62 12.32 19.69
CA LYS A 302 26.27 12.89 20.87
C LYS A 302 25.48 14.09 21.41
N GLU A 303 24.99 14.97 20.55
CA GLU A 303 24.13 16.10 20.93
C GLU A 303 22.79 15.63 21.53
N ARG A 304 22.16 14.59 20.97
CA ARG A 304 20.95 13.97 21.56
C ARG A 304 21.22 13.33 22.93
N ARG A 305 22.37 12.69 23.11
CA ARG A 305 22.77 12.12 24.41
C ARG A 305 23.06 13.22 25.43
N GLU A 306 23.68 14.31 25.01
CA GLU A 306 24.01 15.45 25.87
C GLU A 306 22.75 16.22 26.30
N THR A 307 21.83 16.50 25.38
CA THR A 307 20.52 17.08 25.70
C THR A 307 19.69 16.19 26.64
N SER A 308 19.75 14.87 26.47
CA SER A 308 19.11 13.92 27.39
C SER A 308 19.74 13.98 28.79
N ARG A 309 21.07 13.97 28.89
CA ARG A 309 21.81 14.11 30.17
C ARG A 309 21.53 15.45 30.86
N ARG A 310 21.39 16.53 30.10
CA ARG A 310 21.10 17.86 30.64
C ARG A 310 19.70 17.94 31.22
N ARG A 311 18.71 17.28 30.59
CA ARG A 311 17.35 17.13 31.16
C ARG A 311 17.36 16.29 32.43
N GLU A 312 18.10 15.19 32.44
CA GLU A 312 18.19 14.29 33.60
C GLU A 312 18.84 14.97 34.83
N ARG A 313 19.86 15.81 34.61
CA ARG A 313 20.49 16.64 35.67
C ARG A 313 19.58 17.73 36.23
N HIS A 314 18.64 18.25 35.44
CA HIS A 314 17.67 19.23 35.93
C HIS A 314 16.47 18.60 36.65
N SER A 315 16.22 17.30 36.47
CA SER A 315 15.16 16.57 37.18
C SER A 315 15.57 16.01 38.55
N THR A 316 16.86 15.98 38.90
CA THR A 316 17.33 15.40 40.18
C THR A 316 17.49 16.40 41.32
N SER A 317 17.18 17.69 41.13
CA SER A 317 17.31 18.72 42.17
C SER A 317 16.04 18.98 43.00
N SER A 318 14.97 18.17 42.88
CA SER A 318 13.69 18.46 43.54
C SER A 318 13.01 17.26 44.21
N SER A 319 13.77 16.36 44.83
CA SER A 319 13.17 15.33 45.70
C SER A 319 14.19 14.76 46.67
N THR A 320 14.29 15.40 47.84
CA THR A 320 14.87 14.81 49.04
C THR A 320 13.86 13.87 49.71
N SER A 321 14.38 12.75 50.20
CA SER A 321 13.85 11.84 51.24
C SER A 321 13.18 10.52 50.79
N SER A 322 13.77 9.43 51.33
CA SER A 322 13.28 8.04 51.44
C SER A 322 13.09 7.26 50.12
N THR A 323 13.52 6.02 49.93
CA THR A 323 13.84 4.92 50.84
C THR A 323 14.75 3.94 50.07
N ARG A 324 15.73 3.36 50.74
CA ARG A 324 16.61 2.29 50.23
C ARG A 324 15.76 1.12 49.69
N SER A 325 15.73 0.93 48.37
CA SER A 325 15.37 -0.33 47.75
C SER A 325 16.49 -0.74 46.79
N ARG A 326 17.07 -1.91 47.08
CA ARG A 326 18.07 -2.59 46.24
C ARG A 326 17.38 -2.99 44.94
N ASN A 327 17.61 -2.24 43.86
CA ASN A 327 17.20 -2.66 42.53
C ASN A 327 18.40 -3.19 41.75
N SER A 328 18.27 -4.47 41.41
CA SER A 328 19.11 -5.25 40.52
C SER A 328 19.33 -4.51 39.20
N SER A 329 20.59 -4.25 38.90
CA SER A 329 21.07 -3.80 37.60
C SER A 329 20.78 -4.87 36.54
N SER A 330 19.63 -4.73 35.86
CA SER A 330 19.41 -5.39 34.57
C SER A 330 20.26 -4.68 33.53
N SER A 331 21.45 -5.22 33.31
CA SER A 331 22.27 -4.94 32.15
C SER A 331 21.48 -5.33 30.90
N GLY A 332 20.88 -4.32 30.27
CA GLY A 332 20.28 -4.42 28.96
C GLY A 332 21.35 -4.80 27.95
N SER A 333 21.53 -6.11 27.79
CA SER A 333 22.33 -6.71 26.74
C SER A 333 21.67 -6.34 25.42
N SER A 334 22.23 -5.33 24.76
CA SER A 334 22.05 -5.12 23.33
C SER A 334 22.57 -6.37 22.63
N SER A 335 21.68 -7.33 22.44
CA SER A 335 21.93 -8.54 21.68
C SER A 335 22.18 -8.16 20.24
N SER A 336 23.46 -7.91 19.93
CA SER A 336 24.02 -7.92 18.60
C SER A 336 23.83 -9.33 18.05
N SER A 337 22.65 -9.58 17.48
CA SER A 337 22.33 -10.82 16.79
C SER A 337 23.36 -11.04 15.69
N LYS A 338 24.32 -11.91 15.97
CA LYS A 338 25.52 -12.23 15.17
C LYS A 338 25.24 -13.02 13.89
N GLY A 339 24.00 -12.97 13.40
CA GLY A 339 23.54 -13.58 12.14
C GLY A 339 23.10 -12.50 11.16
N GLY A 340 23.97 -11.52 10.91
CA GLY A 340 23.73 -10.35 10.06
C GLY A 340 23.64 -10.74 8.60
N ALA A 341 22.53 -11.37 8.20
CA ALA A 341 22.15 -11.47 6.81
C ALA A 341 21.77 -10.06 6.32
N ASP A 342 22.67 -9.45 5.56
CA ASP A 342 22.48 -8.42 4.52
C ASP A 342 21.22 -7.55 4.65
N LYS A 343 21.08 -6.86 5.77
CA LYS A 343 20.09 -5.77 5.82
C LYS A 343 20.62 -4.62 4.97
N PRO A 344 19.84 -4.11 4.01
CA PRO A 344 20.27 -2.99 3.20
C PRO A 344 20.56 -1.78 4.11
N PRO A 345 21.65 -1.04 3.85
CA PRO A 345 22.19 -0.03 4.77
C PRO A 345 21.19 1.08 5.13
N PHE A 346 20.23 1.34 4.24
CA PHE A 346 19.22 2.40 4.38
C PHE A 346 17.80 1.85 4.46
N SER A 347 17.61 0.77 5.23
CA SER A 347 16.28 0.19 5.45
C SER A 347 15.37 1.13 6.25
N ALA A 348 14.17 1.38 5.73
CA ALA A 348 13.10 2.12 6.40
C ALA A 348 12.63 1.48 7.72
N SER A 349 12.88 0.18 7.90
CA SER A 349 12.50 -0.53 9.13
C SER A 349 13.45 -0.23 10.29
N GLU A 350 14.61 0.36 10.03
CA GLU A 350 15.59 0.71 11.06
C GLU A 350 15.29 2.08 11.69
N ARG A 351 15.48 2.18 13.00
CA ARG A 351 15.15 3.41 13.75
C ARG A 351 16.13 4.54 13.44
N LYS A 352 17.40 4.21 13.23
CA LYS A 352 18.42 5.20 12.88
C LYS A 352 18.06 5.95 11.59
N ASN A 353 17.45 5.25 10.63
CA ASN A 353 17.08 5.81 9.31
C ASN A 353 15.73 6.53 9.33
N GLU A 354 15.09 6.69 10.49
CA GLU A 354 13.77 7.33 10.56
C GLU A 354 13.80 8.75 10.02
N HIS A 355 14.92 9.48 10.11
CA HIS A 355 15.08 10.85 9.59
C HIS A 355 15.13 10.93 8.04
N LEU A 356 15.44 9.83 7.36
CA LEU A 356 15.49 9.75 5.89
C LEU A 356 14.12 9.53 5.25
N ILE A 357 13.09 9.22 6.05
CA ILE A 357 11.75 8.95 5.54
C ILE A 357 11.13 10.25 5.03
N ARG A 358 10.77 10.31 3.74
CA ARG A 358 10.12 11.47 3.12
C ARG A 358 8.61 11.30 2.97
N ALA A 359 8.15 10.06 2.83
CA ALA A 359 6.72 9.77 2.70
C ALA A 359 6.37 8.36 3.18
N ILE A 360 5.11 8.14 3.57
CA ILE A 360 4.56 6.82 3.87
C ILE A 360 3.20 6.68 3.18
N TYR A 361 3.07 5.70 2.29
CA TYR A 361 1.78 5.30 1.74
C TYR A 361 1.24 4.09 2.50
N THR A 362 -0.03 4.17 2.93
CA THR A 362 -0.75 3.04 3.51
C THR A 362 -2.05 2.80 2.74
N ASN A 363 -2.21 1.58 2.22
CA ASN A 363 -3.45 1.17 1.57
C ASN A 363 -4.52 0.81 2.62
N VAL A 364 -5.74 1.28 2.40
CA VAL A 364 -6.90 1.18 3.28
C VAL A 364 -7.97 0.23 2.73
N GLY A 365 -7.80 -0.24 1.48
CA GLY A 365 -8.72 -1.16 0.82
C GLY A 365 -8.88 -2.50 1.54
N GLN A 366 -9.95 -3.23 1.20
CA GLN A 366 -10.38 -4.49 1.83
C GLN A 366 -9.44 -5.69 1.57
N GLY A 367 -8.21 -5.45 1.09
CA GLY A 367 -7.28 -6.48 0.65
C GLY A 367 -6.18 -6.86 1.63
N PHE A 368 -5.64 -8.06 1.44
CA PHE A 368 -4.41 -8.51 2.09
C PHE A 368 -3.14 -8.19 1.29
N SER A 369 -3.30 -7.71 0.05
CA SER A 369 -2.22 -7.45 -0.90
C SER A 369 -2.49 -6.18 -1.69
N LEU A 370 -1.44 -5.51 -2.10
CA LEU A 370 -1.49 -4.37 -3.03
C LEU A 370 -1.73 -4.81 -4.48
N SER A 371 -1.67 -6.11 -4.76
CA SER A 371 -1.95 -6.70 -6.07
C SER A 371 -3.45 -6.78 -6.42
N GLN A 372 -4.28 -5.97 -5.78
CA GLN A 372 -5.71 -5.88 -6.06
C GLN A 372 -5.98 -5.10 -7.35
N PRO A 373 -7.14 -5.26 -8.01
CA PRO A 373 -7.47 -4.51 -9.21
C PRO A 373 -7.65 -2.99 -8.95
N SER A 374 -7.85 -2.61 -7.69
CA SER A 374 -7.94 -1.22 -7.27
C SER A 374 -7.00 -0.93 -6.10
N SER A 375 -6.72 0.35 -5.88
CA SER A 375 -5.97 0.85 -4.75
C SER A 375 -6.69 2.05 -4.15
N GLU A 376 -6.63 2.16 -2.82
CA GLU A 376 -7.21 3.25 -2.04
C GLU A 376 -6.31 3.43 -0.84
N GLY A 377 -5.97 4.66 -0.46
CA GLY A 377 -5.07 4.83 0.66
C GLY A 377 -4.79 6.26 1.07
N ALA A 378 -3.99 6.37 2.12
CA ALA A 378 -3.48 7.64 2.62
C ALA A 378 -1.97 7.72 2.38
N LEU A 379 -1.52 8.85 1.85
CA LEU A 379 -0.13 9.21 1.66
C LEU A 379 0.24 10.31 2.66
N LEU A 380 1.07 9.95 3.63
CA LEU A 380 1.67 10.87 4.57
C LEU A 380 2.94 11.44 3.95
N LEU A 381 3.10 12.75 3.98
CA LEU A 381 4.20 13.48 3.37
C LEU A 381 4.95 14.28 4.42
N GLN A 382 6.26 14.43 4.23
CA GLN A 382 7.03 15.38 5.00
C GLN A 382 6.51 16.80 4.78
N ASP A 383 6.58 17.59 5.85
CA ASP A 383 6.32 19.01 5.81
C ASP A 383 7.33 19.73 4.91
N ASP A 384 6.92 20.87 4.35
CA ASP A 384 7.78 21.79 3.61
C ASP A 384 8.48 21.19 2.38
N LEU A 385 7.89 20.14 1.79
CA LEU A 385 8.35 19.63 0.50
C LEU A 385 8.12 20.67 -0.60
N ASP A 386 9.12 20.79 -1.47
CA ASP A 386 8.97 21.54 -2.70
C ASP A 386 7.74 21.05 -3.49
N PRO A 387 6.89 21.94 -4.02
CA PRO A 387 5.69 21.57 -4.77
C PRO A 387 5.92 20.56 -5.90
N GLU A 388 7.04 20.69 -6.62
CA GLU A 388 7.37 19.82 -7.73
C GLU A 388 7.88 18.47 -7.22
N LEU A 389 8.72 18.47 -6.19
CA LEU A 389 9.13 17.23 -5.54
C LEU A 389 7.93 16.45 -4.99
N GLU A 390 6.97 17.13 -4.36
CA GLU A 390 5.73 16.52 -3.89
C GLU A 390 4.95 15.89 -5.05
N ALA A 391 4.82 16.59 -6.18
CA ALA A 391 4.17 16.06 -7.38
C ALA A 391 4.90 14.84 -7.96
N VAL A 392 6.24 14.83 -7.95
CA VAL A 392 7.07 13.67 -8.33
C VAL A 392 6.84 12.49 -7.38
N ILE A 393 6.72 12.73 -6.07
CA ILE A 393 6.40 11.69 -5.09
C ILE A 393 5.02 11.08 -5.38
N VAL A 394 4.01 11.91 -5.64
CA VAL A 394 2.66 11.45 -6.02
C VAL A 394 2.69 10.65 -7.32
N ALA A 395 3.37 11.15 -8.36
CA ALA A 395 3.51 10.45 -9.65
C ALA A 395 4.22 9.10 -9.51
N SER A 396 5.32 9.05 -8.76
CA SER A 396 6.07 7.80 -8.50
C SER A 396 5.24 6.77 -7.74
N LEU A 397 4.43 7.21 -6.77
CA LEU A 397 3.51 6.34 -6.06
C LEU A 397 2.45 5.75 -7.01
N LEU A 398 1.87 6.55 -7.89
CA LEU A 398 0.87 6.07 -8.85
C LEU A 398 1.46 5.06 -9.85
N GLY A 399 2.68 5.33 -10.35
CA GLY A 399 3.41 4.39 -11.19
C GLY A 399 3.71 3.07 -10.46
N LEU A 400 4.15 3.15 -9.19
CA LEU A 400 4.35 1.99 -8.32
C LEU A 400 3.06 1.18 -8.14
N LEU A 401 1.95 1.84 -7.77
CA LEU A 401 0.68 1.15 -7.54
C LEU A 401 0.21 0.44 -8.81
N TRP A 402 0.27 1.12 -9.95
CA TRP A 402 -0.06 0.53 -11.25
C TRP A 402 0.76 -0.73 -11.55
N ARG A 403 2.07 -0.68 -11.28
CA ARG A 403 2.98 -1.80 -11.49
C ARG A 403 2.63 -2.98 -10.59
N VAL A 404 2.49 -2.74 -9.28
CA VAL A 404 2.21 -3.78 -8.28
C VAL A 404 0.87 -4.49 -8.54
N ARG A 405 -0.16 -3.76 -9.02
CA ARG A 405 -1.44 -4.38 -9.44
C ARG A 405 -1.27 -5.41 -10.55
N GLY A 406 -0.32 -5.18 -11.48
CA GLY A 406 -0.05 -6.07 -12.61
C GLY A 406 0.66 -7.37 -12.25
N GLU A 407 1.33 -7.44 -11.10
CA GLU A 407 2.18 -8.58 -10.75
C GLU A 407 1.41 -9.80 -10.22
N GLY A 408 0.24 -9.60 -9.61
CA GLY A 408 -0.51 -10.67 -8.92
C GLY A 408 -1.33 -11.60 -9.81
N ALA A 409 -1.42 -11.31 -11.11
CA ALA A 409 -2.44 -11.91 -11.98
C ALA A 409 -1.97 -13.08 -12.84
N LYS A 410 -0.79 -13.67 -12.61
CA LYS A 410 -0.45 -14.93 -13.30
C LYS A 410 -1.22 -16.05 -12.61
N PRO A 411 -2.35 -16.55 -13.17
CA PRO A 411 -2.98 -17.74 -12.61
C PRO A 411 -1.88 -18.78 -12.52
N ARG A 412 -1.70 -19.39 -11.36
CA ARG A 412 -0.85 -20.58 -11.26
C ARG A 412 -1.41 -21.50 -12.32
N LYS A 413 -0.70 -21.63 -13.44
CA LYS A 413 -1.07 -22.51 -14.54
C LYS A 413 -1.07 -23.84 -13.85
N ASN A 414 -2.26 -24.32 -13.48
CA ASN A 414 -2.43 -25.48 -12.63
C ASN A 414 -1.44 -26.49 -13.14
N SER A 415 -0.48 -26.83 -12.27
CA SER A 415 0.35 -28.00 -12.41
C SER A 415 -0.63 -29.09 -12.77
N ARG A 416 -0.69 -29.35 -14.07
CA ARG A 416 -1.57 -30.32 -14.68
C ARG A 416 -1.20 -31.56 -13.91
N SER A 417 -2.11 -32.02 -13.06
CA SER A 417 -1.90 -33.20 -12.25
C SER A 417 -1.50 -34.30 -13.22
N GLU A 418 -0.20 -34.58 -13.32
CA GLU A 418 0.41 -35.68 -14.06
C GLU A 418 0.05 -37.05 -13.43
N GLY A 419 -1.08 -37.12 -12.70
CA GLY A 419 -1.51 -38.28 -11.94
C GLY A 419 -2.90 -38.79 -12.34
N GLY A 420 -3.31 -38.64 -13.60
CA GLY A 420 -4.64 -39.02 -14.06
C GLY A 420 -4.71 -39.98 -15.26
N ALA A 421 -3.64 -40.71 -15.57
CA ALA A 421 -3.61 -41.62 -16.73
C ALA A 421 -3.18 -43.07 -16.40
N LEU A 422 -3.34 -43.52 -15.15
CA LEU A 422 -3.02 -44.91 -14.76
C LEU A 422 -4.10 -45.50 -13.82
N ALA A 423 -5.33 -45.64 -14.31
CA ALA A 423 -6.32 -46.54 -13.69
C ALA A 423 -7.37 -46.98 -14.72
N ARG A 424 -6.95 -47.67 -15.78
CA ARG A 424 -7.85 -48.50 -16.61
C ARG A 424 -7.19 -49.85 -16.89
N LYS A 425 -7.00 -50.64 -15.84
CA LYS A 425 -6.85 -52.11 -15.91
C LYS A 425 -8.18 -52.68 -15.38
N LYS A 426 -9.07 -53.14 -16.26
CA LYS A 426 -9.23 -54.54 -16.66
C LYS A 426 -9.82 -55.39 -15.52
N SER A 427 -11.11 -55.23 -15.25
CA SER A 427 -11.93 -56.23 -14.57
C SER A 427 -12.53 -57.15 -15.64
N ALA A 428 -12.04 -58.37 -15.67
CA ALA A 428 -12.57 -59.48 -16.44
C ALA A 428 -13.59 -60.26 -15.59
N SER A 429 -14.71 -60.60 -16.23
CA SER A 429 -15.53 -61.82 -16.06
C SER A 429 -15.50 -62.58 -14.74
N VAL A 430 -16.64 -62.59 -14.03
CA VAL A 430 -17.16 -63.78 -13.33
C VAL A 430 -18.63 -63.94 -13.69
N ALA A 431 -18.99 -65.18 -14.01
CA ALA A 431 -20.22 -65.60 -14.65
C ALA A 431 -21.40 -65.81 -13.68
N SER A 432 -22.60 -65.60 -14.24
CA SER A 432 -23.86 -66.36 -14.16
C SER A 432 -24.47 -66.87 -12.85
N VAL A 433 -25.82 -67.00 -12.92
CA VAL A 433 -26.80 -67.79 -12.12
C VAL A 433 -27.61 -66.90 -11.15
N ASP A 434 -28.95 -66.85 -11.13
CA ASP A 434 -30.03 -67.62 -11.77
C ASP A 434 -31.33 -66.79 -11.88
N GLU A 435 -32.28 -67.31 -12.65
CA GLU A 435 -33.64 -66.81 -12.92
C GLU A 435 -34.59 -66.80 -11.72
N LYS A 436 -35.53 -65.84 -11.72
CA LYS A 436 -36.96 -65.88 -11.28
C LYS A 436 -37.40 -64.44 -10.96
N GLU A 437 -38.59 -63.93 -11.25
CA GLU A 437 -39.88 -64.47 -11.64
C GLU A 437 -40.75 -63.25 -11.97
N TRP A 438 -41.63 -63.37 -12.96
CA TRP A 438 -42.53 -62.31 -13.38
C TRP A 438 -43.70 -62.17 -12.41
N ALA A 439 -44.06 -60.94 -12.03
CA ALA A 439 -45.45 -60.59 -11.76
C ALA A 439 -45.67 -59.09 -11.97
N GLU A 440 -46.69 -58.83 -12.78
CA GLU A 440 -47.28 -57.56 -13.18
C GLU A 440 -47.79 -56.75 -11.98
N THR A 441 -47.90 -55.43 -12.11
CA THR A 441 -49.21 -54.72 -12.18
C THR A 441 -49.08 -53.20 -12.02
N HIS A 442 -49.78 -52.49 -12.91
CA HIS A 442 -50.50 -51.22 -12.77
C HIS A 442 -49.98 -50.11 -11.82
N SER A 443 -49.70 -48.92 -12.37
CA SER A 443 -50.63 -47.76 -12.35
C SER A 443 -49.93 -46.40 -12.48
N SER A 444 -50.51 -45.59 -13.38
CA SER A 444 -50.38 -44.15 -13.58
C SER A 444 -51.27 -43.39 -12.55
N PRO A 445 -51.48 -42.04 -12.54
CA PRO A 445 -50.71 -40.87 -12.97
C PRO A 445 -50.61 -39.76 -11.87
N GLU A 446 -50.02 -38.61 -12.25
CA GLU A 446 -50.36 -37.22 -11.84
C GLU A 446 -50.41 -36.83 -10.34
N ARG A 447 -49.56 -35.84 -9.97
CA ARG A 447 -49.99 -34.73 -9.09
C ARG A 447 -49.49 -33.39 -9.59
N LYS A 448 -50.44 -32.61 -10.10
CA LYS A 448 -50.40 -31.16 -10.24
C LYS A 448 -50.53 -30.50 -8.86
N GLY A 449 -49.87 -29.35 -8.71
CA GLY A 449 -50.40 -28.19 -8.02
C GLY A 449 -50.11 -28.07 -6.52
N LEU A 450 -49.41 -26.99 -6.15
CA LEU A 450 -49.88 -26.14 -5.06
C LEU A 450 -49.38 -24.70 -5.23
N LEU A 451 -50.37 -23.86 -5.49
CA LEU A 451 -50.37 -22.40 -5.43
C LEU A 451 -50.08 -21.92 -4.00
N GLY A 452 -49.45 -20.75 -3.90
CA GLY A 452 -49.37 -19.97 -2.68
C GLY A 452 -49.03 -18.51 -2.95
N LYS A 453 -49.97 -17.78 -3.56
CA LYS A 453 -49.96 -16.30 -3.70
C LYS A 453 -50.57 -15.68 -2.44
N ILE A 454 -49.82 -14.81 -1.75
CA ILE A 454 -50.27 -13.87 -0.72
C ILE A 454 -49.27 -12.69 -0.83
N LEU A 455 -49.59 -11.41 -1.05
CA LEU A 455 -50.56 -10.53 -0.41
C LEU A 455 -50.73 -9.26 -1.30
N ARG A 456 -51.95 -8.73 -1.44
CA ARG A 456 -52.18 -7.35 -1.88
C ARG A 456 -53.29 -6.72 -1.04
N ARG A 457 -52.92 -5.59 -0.44
CA ARG A 457 -53.69 -4.38 -0.11
C ARG A 457 -54.71 -4.38 1.03
N MET A 458 -54.46 -3.40 1.89
CA MET A 458 -55.35 -2.62 2.72
C MET A 458 -56.53 -2.03 1.90
N SER A 459 -57.75 -2.27 2.38
CA SER A 459 -58.70 -1.25 2.83
C SER A 459 -59.76 -1.93 3.69
#